data_AF-A0A254RMD1-F1
#
_entry.id   AF-A0A254RMD1-F1
#
_cell.length_a   1.000
_cell.length_b   1.000
_cell.length_c   1.000
_cell.angle_alpha   90.00
_cell.angle_beta   90.00
_cell.angle_gamma   90.00
#
_symmetry.space_group_name_H-M   'P 1'
#
loop_
_entity.id
_entity.type
_entity.pdbx_description
1 polymer ?
#
loop_
_entity_poly.entity_id
_entity_poly.type
_entity_poly.pdbx_seq_one_letter_code
_entity_poly.pdbx_strand_id
1 'polypeptide(L)'
;MEDTGELPKRARYYQGMCDLDVLAKGVSYDELREQYILFICPDDIFGKDKPVYRFQNREESDPSILMGDLCYKNFYIFKKYREIKDNSIREYMQYFATQKYGSAKMKRIHDLVEQYRKDPITKKAYMTLEQELNIRYKKGLAEGRNEGRAEANKELAKALRDQGKLTLEEIASVSGLTPEEIQAL
;
A
#
# COMPACT_ATOMS: atom_id res chain seq x y z
N MET A 1 -3.33 7.51 -0.39
CA MET A 1 -2.20 6.70 -0.89
C MET A 1 -1.21 7.72 -1.38
N GLU A 2 -0.15 7.98 -0.62
CA GLU A 2 0.90 8.93 -1.02
C GLU A 2 1.70 8.31 -2.16
N ASP A 3 2.01 9.11 -3.18
CA ASP A 3 2.87 8.69 -4.27
C ASP A 3 4.32 8.67 -3.78
N THR A 4 4.87 7.47 -3.59
CA THR A 4 6.26 7.27 -3.17
C THR A 4 7.25 7.38 -4.32
N GLY A 5 6.78 7.59 -5.56
CA GLY A 5 7.62 7.56 -6.78
C GLY A 5 8.15 6.16 -7.13
N GLU A 6 7.76 5.13 -6.37
CA GLU A 6 8.24 3.76 -6.55
C GLU A 6 7.42 2.96 -7.55
N LEU A 7 6.24 3.44 -7.96
CA LEU A 7 5.31 2.68 -8.81
C LEU A 7 5.94 2.21 -10.14
N PRO A 8 6.75 3.03 -10.85
CA PRO A 8 7.48 2.54 -12.03
C PRO A 8 8.49 1.43 -11.71
N LYS A 9 9.17 1.51 -10.56
CA LYS A 9 10.12 0.46 -10.11
C LYS A 9 9.39 -0.83 -9.73
N ARG A 10 8.24 -0.71 -9.06
CA ARG A 10 7.35 -1.84 -8.75
C ARG A 10 6.82 -2.49 -10.01
N ALA A 11 6.48 -1.70 -11.04
CA ALA A 11 6.08 -2.24 -12.34
C ALA A 11 7.16 -3.13 -12.95
N ARG A 12 8.43 -2.71 -12.89
CA ARG A 12 9.56 -3.55 -13.33
C ARG A 12 9.73 -4.80 -12.45
N TYR A 13 9.59 -4.67 -11.14
CA TYR A 13 9.70 -5.81 -10.22
C TYR A 13 8.62 -6.86 -10.48
N TYR A 14 7.35 -6.46 -10.57
CA TYR A 14 6.24 -7.36 -10.88
C TYR A 14 6.40 -8.00 -12.26
N GLN A 15 6.98 -7.27 -13.22
CA GLN A 15 7.31 -7.83 -14.53
C GLN A 15 8.21 -9.06 -14.40
N GLY A 16 9.36 -8.87 -13.75
CA GLY A 16 10.34 -9.93 -13.55
C GLY A 16 9.80 -11.10 -12.72
N MET A 17 8.90 -10.84 -11.77
CA MET A 17 8.24 -11.92 -11.04
C MET A 17 7.40 -12.81 -11.95
N CYS A 18 6.56 -12.25 -12.82
CA CYS A 18 5.78 -13.09 -13.74
C CYS A 18 6.67 -13.76 -14.78
N ASP A 19 7.74 -13.10 -15.23
CA ASP A 19 8.68 -13.70 -16.21
C ASP A 19 9.32 -14.97 -15.62
N LEU A 20 9.65 -14.97 -14.32
CA LEU A 20 10.13 -16.15 -13.60
C LEU A 20 9.07 -17.24 -13.47
N ASP A 21 7.80 -16.87 -13.23
CA ASP A 21 6.70 -17.84 -13.15
C ASP A 21 6.41 -18.52 -14.50
N VAL A 22 6.57 -17.79 -15.61
CA VAL A 22 6.33 -18.29 -16.97
C VAL A 22 7.51 -19.12 -17.47
N LEU A 23 8.75 -18.68 -17.22
CA LEU A 23 9.97 -19.37 -17.64
C LEU A 23 10.38 -20.45 -16.61
N ALA A 24 9.60 -21.52 -16.52
CA ALA A 24 10.05 -22.73 -15.84
C ALA A 24 11.31 -23.29 -16.51
N LYS A 25 12.14 -24.02 -15.75
CA LYS A 25 13.43 -24.54 -16.21
C LYS A 25 13.26 -25.40 -17.48
N GLY A 26 13.80 -24.93 -18.62
CA GLY A 26 13.79 -25.65 -19.90
C GLY A 26 12.84 -25.13 -20.98
N VAL A 27 12.11 -24.04 -20.72
CA VAL A 27 11.19 -23.40 -21.69
C VAL A 27 11.95 -22.45 -22.63
N SER A 28 11.61 -22.44 -23.92
CA SER A 28 12.17 -21.51 -24.92
C SER A 28 11.64 -20.09 -24.72
N TYR A 29 12.45 -19.07 -25.04
CA TYR A 29 12.01 -17.68 -25.02
C TYR A 29 10.90 -17.37 -26.04
N ASP A 30 10.71 -18.22 -27.05
CA ASP A 30 9.59 -18.09 -28.01
C ASP A 30 8.22 -18.35 -27.38
N GLU A 31 8.17 -19.03 -26.23
CA GLU A 31 6.92 -19.30 -25.50
C GLU A 31 6.54 -18.18 -24.52
N LEU A 32 7.33 -17.09 -24.47
CA LEU A 32 7.03 -15.95 -23.62
C LEU A 32 5.73 -15.29 -24.06
N ARG A 33 4.74 -15.31 -23.17
CA ARG A 33 3.41 -14.74 -23.47
C ARG A 33 3.42 -13.23 -23.30
N GLU A 34 2.48 -12.59 -23.98
CA GLU A 34 2.18 -11.18 -23.74
C GLU A 34 1.83 -10.92 -22.28
N GLN A 35 2.41 -9.87 -21.71
CA GLN A 35 2.28 -9.55 -20.31
C GLN A 35 1.68 -8.17 -20.12
N TYR A 36 0.67 -8.09 -19.26
CA TYR A 36 0.00 -6.85 -18.89
C TYR A 36 0.08 -6.62 -17.40
N ILE A 37 0.77 -5.54 -17.00
CA ILE A 37 0.78 -5.07 -15.62
C ILE A 37 -0.19 -3.89 -15.52
N LEU A 38 -1.23 -4.05 -14.72
CA LEU A 38 -2.29 -3.05 -14.55
C LEU A 38 -2.18 -2.42 -13.16
N PHE A 39 -1.94 -1.11 -13.12
CA PHE A 39 -2.02 -0.31 -11.92
C PHE A 39 -3.35 0.43 -11.89
N ILE A 40 -4.04 0.34 -10.75
CA ILE A 40 -5.30 1.05 -10.51
C ILE A 40 -5.02 2.10 -9.43
N CYS A 41 -4.91 3.36 -9.86
CA CYS A 41 -4.44 4.46 -9.04
C CYS A 41 -5.59 5.46 -8.75
N PRO A 42 -5.69 5.99 -7.52
CA PRO A 42 -6.69 7.00 -7.19
C PRO A 42 -6.43 8.32 -7.90
N ASP A 43 -5.19 8.79 -7.87
CA ASP A 43 -4.77 10.11 -8.34
C ASP A 43 -3.74 9.97 -9.47
N ASP A 44 -3.60 11.02 -10.29
CA ASP A 44 -2.65 11.03 -11.41
C ASP A 44 -1.20 11.19 -10.91
N ILE A 45 -0.47 10.08 -10.91
CA ILE A 45 0.93 9.99 -10.48
C ILE A 45 1.92 10.58 -11.50
N PHE A 46 1.51 10.76 -12.76
CA PHE A 46 2.39 11.27 -13.82
C PHE A 46 2.18 12.76 -14.09
N GLY A 47 1.12 13.37 -13.52
CA GLY A 47 0.83 14.79 -13.64
C GLY A 47 0.62 15.25 -15.09
N LYS A 48 0.10 14.39 -15.96
CA LYS A 48 -0.20 14.72 -17.37
C LYS A 48 -1.68 14.80 -17.67
N ASP A 49 -2.49 14.76 -16.63
CA ASP A 49 -3.93 14.94 -16.67
C ASP A 49 -4.68 13.84 -17.43
N LYS A 50 -4.10 12.64 -17.63
CA LYS A 50 -4.74 11.56 -18.41
C LYS A 50 -5.47 10.55 -17.51
N PRO A 51 -6.60 9.98 -17.97
CA PRO A 51 -7.29 8.92 -17.23
C PRO A 51 -6.60 7.55 -17.36
N VAL A 52 -5.81 7.34 -18.42
CA VAL A 52 -5.09 6.09 -18.68
C VAL A 52 -3.71 6.39 -19.27
N TYR A 53 -2.67 5.79 -18.69
CA TYR A 53 -1.32 5.78 -19.23
C TYR A 53 -0.97 4.38 -19.70
N ARG A 54 -0.34 4.27 -20.88
CA ARG A 54 0.10 3.01 -21.47
C ARG A 54 1.56 3.13 -21.82
N PHE A 55 2.38 2.24 -21.28
CA PHE A 55 3.83 2.24 -21.48
C PHE A 55 4.28 0.93 -22.12
N GLN A 56 5.24 1.08 -23.01
CA GLN A 56 5.94 0.05 -23.79
C GLN A 56 7.39 0.50 -23.95
N ASN A 57 8.30 -0.45 -24.17
CA ASN A 57 9.69 -0.13 -24.51
C ASN A 57 9.78 0.31 -25.97
N ARG A 58 10.47 1.42 -26.21
CA ARG A 58 10.59 2.12 -27.50
C ARG A 58 12.01 2.61 -27.68
N GLU A 59 12.43 2.82 -28.92
CA GLU A 59 13.72 3.47 -29.20
C GLU A 59 13.66 4.95 -28.77
N GLU A 60 14.78 5.48 -28.27
CA GLU A 60 14.84 6.80 -27.65
C GLU A 60 14.76 7.93 -28.69
N SER A 61 15.41 7.77 -29.84
CA SER A 61 15.48 8.75 -30.92
C SER A 61 14.25 8.75 -31.82
N ASP A 62 13.64 7.58 -32.04
CA ASP A 62 12.43 7.34 -32.82
C ASP A 62 11.41 6.48 -32.02
N PRO A 63 10.50 7.13 -31.29
CA PRO A 63 9.47 6.46 -30.51
C PRO A 63 8.43 5.67 -31.33
N SER A 64 8.46 5.74 -32.66
CA SER A 64 7.62 4.90 -33.51
C SER A 64 8.09 3.44 -33.53
N ILE A 65 9.39 3.21 -33.27
CA ILE A 65 10.00 1.89 -33.21
C ILE A 65 9.75 1.27 -31.83
N LEU A 66 8.98 0.18 -31.81
CA LEU A 66 8.71 -0.59 -30.61
C LEU A 66 9.76 -1.70 -30.45
N MET A 67 10.22 -1.94 -29.22
CA MET A 67 11.14 -3.04 -28.93
C MET A 67 10.51 -4.42 -29.19
N GLY A 68 9.18 -4.54 -29.07
CA GLY A 68 8.46 -5.78 -29.34
C GLY A 68 8.63 -6.85 -28.25
N ASP A 69 8.98 -6.46 -27.04
CA ASP A 69 9.14 -7.34 -25.86
C ASP A 69 7.81 -7.84 -25.26
N LEU A 70 6.67 -7.53 -25.90
CA LEU A 70 5.31 -7.94 -25.51
C LEU A 70 4.93 -7.57 -24.06
N CYS A 71 5.62 -6.58 -23.47
CA CYS A 71 5.41 -6.14 -22.11
C CYS A 71 4.66 -4.80 -22.08
N TYR A 72 3.50 -4.80 -21.43
CA TYR A 72 2.61 -3.65 -21.38
C TYR A 72 2.34 -3.21 -19.94
N LYS A 73 2.60 -1.95 -19.63
CA LYS A 73 2.35 -1.37 -18.31
C LYS A 73 1.28 -0.31 -18.44
N ASN A 74 0.10 -0.56 -17.87
CA ASN A 74 -1.05 0.33 -17.95
C ASN A 74 -1.42 0.87 -16.58
N PHE A 75 -1.55 2.18 -16.47
CA PHE A 75 -1.99 2.85 -15.25
C PHE A 75 -3.35 3.48 -15.49
N TYR A 76 -4.35 3.08 -14.70
CA TYR A 76 -5.70 3.60 -14.74
C TYR A 76 -5.95 4.53 -13.56
N ILE A 77 -6.33 5.77 -13.84
CA ILE A 77 -6.64 6.77 -12.82
C ILE A 77 -8.15 6.75 -12.57
N PHE A 78 -8.58 6.04 -11.53
CA PHE A 78 -10.00 5.73 -11.37
C PHE A 78 -10.85 6.93 -10.96
N LYS A 79 -10.29 7.97 -10.32
CA LYS A 79 -11.05 9.22 -10.07
C LYS A 79 -11.46 9.94 -11.35
N LYS A 80 -10.74 9.71 -12.45
CA LYS A 80 -11.02 10.27 -13.78
C LYS A 80 -11.86 9.34 -14.66
N TYR A 81 -12.60 8.41 -14.06
CA TYR A 81 -13.43 7.44 -14.80
C TYR A 81 -14.34 8.08 -15.86
N ARG A 82 -14.83 9.30 -15.65
CA ARG A 82 -15.71 10.02 -16.60
C ARG A 82 -15.06 10.29 -17.96
N GLU A 83 -13.74 10.43 -18.00
CA GLU A 83 -12.98 10.71 -19.22
C GLU A 83 -12.61 9.43 -19.99
N ILE A 84 -12.81 8.26 -19.39
CA ILE A 84 -12.54 6.97 -20.05
C ILE A 84 -13.62 6.72 -21.10
N LYS A 85 -13.21 6.57 -22.36
CA LYS A 85 -14.11 6.36 -23.50
C LYS A 85 -14.82 5.01 -23.48
N ASP A 86 -14.12 3.96 -23.03
CA ASP A 86 -14.66 2.61 -22.95
C ASP A 86 -15.65 2.47 -21.79
N ASN A 87 -16.91 2.15 -22.10
CA ASN A 87 -17.97 2.05 -21.10
C ASN A 87 -17.74 0.90 -20.10
N SER A 88 -17.17 -0.21 -20.54
CA SER A 88 -16.89 -1.35 -19.67
C SER A 88 -15.82 -0.98 -18.65
N ILE A 89 -14.70 -0.40 -19.11
CA ILE A 89 -13.61 0.06 -18.23
C ILE A 89 -14.11 1.17 -17.32
N ARG A 90 -14.90 2.12 -17.83
CA ARG A 90 -15.49 3.21 -17.05
C ARG A 90 -16.29 2.69 -15.87
N GLU A 91 -17.11 1.65 -16.07
CA GLU A 91 -17.91 1.07 -14.99
C GLU A 91 -17.03 0.49 -13.87
N TYR A 92 -15.95 -0.21 -14.23
CA TYR A 92 -14.97 -0.69 -13.24
C TYR A 92 -14.32 0.45 -12.47
N MET A 93 -13.86 1.48 -13.18
CA MET A 93 -13.20 2.62 -12.55
C MET A 93 -14.16 3.43 -11.68
N GLN A 94 -15.42 3.58 -12.08
CA GLN A 94 -16.45 4.19 -11.25
C GLN A 94 -16.68 3.42 -9.96
N TYR A 95 -16.72 2.09 -10.03
CA TYR A 95 -16.86 1.25 -8.84
C TYR A 95 -15.65 1.38 -7.90
N PHE A 96 -14.42 1.39 -8.43
CA PHE A 96 -13.24 1.64 -7.59
C PHE A 96 -13.26 3.03 -6.94
N ALA A 97 -13.80 4.04 -7.64
CA ALA A 97 -13.91 5.40 -7.13
C ALA A 97 -15.01 5.59 -6.07
N THR A 98 -16.17 4.94 -6.25
CA THR A 98 -17.41 5.29 -5.52
C THR A 98 -18.07 4.13 -4.80
N GLN A 99 -17.63 2.89 -5.05
CA GLN A 99 -18.29 1.64 -4.64
C GLN A 99 -19.73 1.48 -5.12
N LYS A 100 -20.20 2.37 -6.01
CA LYS A 100 -21.51 2.26 -6.65
C LYS A 100 -21.42 1.32 -7.83
N TYR A 101 -22.44 0.49 -7.99
CA TYR A 101 -22.58 -0.45 -9.10
C TYR A 101 -23.89 -0.18 -9.82
N GLY A 102 -23.83 -0.12 -11.15
CA GLY A 102 -25.00 0.14 -12.00
C GLY A 102 -25.50 -1.12 -12.70
N SER A 103 -24.60 -2.00 -13.14
CA SER A 103 -24.97 -3.24 -13.83
C SER A 103 -25.11 -4.45 -12.93
N ALA A 104 -25.81 -5.47 -13.42
CA ALA A 104 -25.89 -6.80 -12.82
C ALA A 104 -24.51 -7.47 -12.70
N LYS A 105 -23.61 -7.21 -13.66
CA LYS A 105 -22.23 -7.72 -13.65
C LYS A 105 -21.45 -7.14 -12.47
N MET A 106 -21.51 -5.83 -12.27
CA MET A 106 -20.81 -5.19 -11.17
C MET A 106 -21.44 -5.53 -9.81
N LYS A 107 -22.76 -5.73 -9.75
CA LYS A 107 -23.43 -6.25 -8.54
C LYS A 107 -22.84 -7.61 -8.12
N ARG A 108 -22.70 -8.55 -9.06
CA ARG A 108 -22.09 -9.86 -8.78
C ARG A 108 -20.66 -9.74 -8.24
N ILE A 109 -19.88 -8.80 -8.78
CA ILE A 109 -18.50 -8.53 -8.29
C ILE A 109 -18.55 -7.96 -6.88
N HIS A 110 -19.45 -7.01 -6.62
CA HIS A 110 -19.62 -6.42 -5.29
C HIS A 110 -19.99 -7.47 -4.25
N ASP A 111 -20.93 -8.35 -4.56
CA ASP A 111 -21.35 -9.44 -3.67
C ASP A 111 -20.18 -10.38 -3.34
N LEU A 112 -19.34 -10.72 -4.33
CA LEU A 112 -18.12 -11.51 -4.11
C LEU A 112 -17.12 -10.76 -3.21
N VAL A 113 -16.87 -9.46 -3.47
CA VAL A 113 -15.97 -8.65 -2.65
C VAL A 113 -16.44 -8.61 -1.19
N GLU A 114 -17.75 -8.46 -0.95
CA GLU A 114 -18.32 -8.43 0.40
C GLU A 114 -18.28 -9.80 1.08
N GLN A 115 -18.47 -10.89 0.33
CA GLN A 115 -18.26 -12.26 0.85
C GLN A 115 -16.80 -12.46 1.29
N TYR A 116 -15.84 -12.09 0.44
CA TYR A 116 -14.42 -12.23 0.73
C TYR A 116 -13.94 -11.36 1.89
N ARG A 117 -14.50 -10.16 2.06
CA ARG A 117 -14.19 -9.28 3.21
C ARG A 117 -14.57 -9.87 4.56
N LYS A 118 -15.60 -10.72 4.58
CA LYS A 118 -16.10 -11.35 5.81
C LYS A 118 -15.32 -12.61 6.19
N ASP A 119 -14.52 -13.16 5.29
CA ASP A 119 -13.70 -14.35 5.57
C ASP A 119 -12.32 -13.97 6.15
N PRO A 120 -12.05 -14.25 7.44
CA PRO A 120 -10.77 -13.94 8.07
C PRO A 120 -9.61 -14.79 7.55
N ILE A 121 -9.87 -15.97 6.97
CA ILE A 121 -8.83 -16.87 6.44
C ILE A 121 -8.29 -16.28 5.13
N THR A 122 -9.19 -15.92 4.22
CA THR A 122 -8.80 -15.31 2.94
C THR A 122 -8.12 -13.95 3.13
N LYS A 123 -8.51 -13.18 4.15
CA LYS A 123 -7.84 -11.90 4.49
C LYS A 123 -6.35 -12.07 4.81
N LYS A 124 -5.94 -13.19 5.41
CA LYS A 124 -4.52 -13.51 5.63
C LYS A 124 -3.82 -13.97 4.36
N ALA A 125 -4.50 -14.70 3.47
CA ALA A 125 -3.92 -15.21 2.23
C ALA A 125 -3.48 -14.10 1.24
N TYR A 126 -4.12 -12.93 1.29
CA TYR A 126 -3.78 -11.78 0.43
C TYR A 126 -2.68 -10.86 0.98
N MET A 127 -2.23 -11.05 2.23
CA MET A 127 -1.11 -10.25 2.73
C MET A 127 0.18 -10.74 2.07
N THR A 128 0.84 -9.85 1.33
CA THR A 128 2.21 -10.13 0.90
C THR A 128 3.14 -10.15 2.11
N LEU A 129 4.22 -10.93 2.06
CA LEU A 129 5.22 -10.96 3.13
C LEU A 129 5.73 -9.53 3.46
N GLU A 130 5.90 -8.69 2.43
CA GLU A 130 6.30 -7.29 2.59
C GLU A 130 5.26 -6.48 3.38
N GLN A 131 3.97 -6.65 3.08
CA GLN A 131 2.89 -5.99 3.84
C GLN A 131 2.87 -6.45 5.30
N GLU A 132 3.06 -7.75 5.54
CA GLU A 132 3.12 -8.31 6.89
C GLU A 132 4.33 -7.76 7.66
N LEU A 133 5.51 -7.71 7.04
CA LEU A 133 6.71 -7.13 7.62
C LEU A 133 6.55 -5.64 7.92
N ASN A 134 5.92 -4.87 7.02
CA ASN A 134 5.66 -3.45 7.23
C ASN A 134 4.68 -3.21 8.39
N ILE A 135 3.62 -4.03 8.51
CA ILE A 135 2.70 -3.99 9.66
C ILE A 135 3.47 -4.29 10.95
N ARG A 136 4.29 -5.34 10.98
CA ARG A 136 5.13 -5.69 12.14
C ARG A 136 6.11 -4.57 12.49
N TYR A 137 6.76 -3.98 11.50
CA TYR A 137 7.70 -2.87 11.68
C TYR A 137 7.01 -1.63 12.26
N LYS A 138 5.86 -1.21 11.71
CA LYS A 138 5.07 -0.09 12.26
C LYS A 138 4.59 -0.35 13.67
N LYS A 139 4.19 -1.59 13.98
CA LYS A 139 3.80 -1.99 15.33
C LYS A 139 4.99 -1.90 16.29
N GLY A 140 6.16 -2.40 15.89
CA GLY A 140 7.39 -2.27 16.66
C GLY A 140 7.80 -0.82 16.91
N LEU A 141 7.66 0.07 15.92
CA LEU A 141 7.90 1.50 16.10
C LEU A 141 6.90 2.18 17.06
N ALA A 142 5.66 1.70 17.12
CA ALA A 142 4.66 2.23 18.03
C ALA A 142 4.90 1.73 19.47
N GLU A 143 5.20 0.44 19.62
CA GLU A 143 5.58 -0.19 20.89
C GLU A 143 6.83 0.47 21.46
N GLY A 144 7.92 0.57 20.69
CA GLY A 144 9.17 1.22 21.14
C GLY A 144 9.01 2.70 21.48
N ARG A 145 8.10 3.44 20.81
CA ARG A 145 7.79 4.82 21.20
C ARG A 145 7.01 4.90 22.52
N ASN A 146 6.10 3.96 22.76
CA ASN A 146 5.36 3.91 24.03
C ASN A 146 6.27 3.48 25.17
N GLU A 147 7.14 2.49 24.96
CA GLU A 147 8.16 2.05 25.92
C GLU A 147 9.12 3.19 26.26
N GLY A 148 9.70 3.85 25.25
CA GLY A 148 10.58 5.00 25.47
C GLY A 148 9.90 6.17 26.19
N ARG A 149 8.60 6.41 25.93
CA ARG A 149 7.84 7.41 26.68
C ARG A 149 7.61 6.98 28.13
N ALA A 150 7.31 5.71 28.37
CA ALA A 150 7.12 5.19 29.72
C ALA A 150 8.43 5.22 30.52
N GLU A 151 9.56 4.86 29.91
CA GLU A 151 10.89 4.96 30.54
C GLU A 151 11.26 6.42 30.83
N ALA A 152 11.07 7.34 29.88
CA ALA A 152 11.32 8.76 30.09
C ALA A 152 10.46 9.33 31.22
N ASN A 153 9.20 8.92 31.32
CA ASN A 153 8.31 9.34 32.40
C ASN A 153 8.76 8.80 33.77
N LYS A 154 9.30 7.57 33.83
CA LYS A 154 9.87 6.99 35.05
C LYS A 154 11.15 7.71 35.48
N GLU A 155 12.06 7.97 34.56
CA GLU A 155 13.30 8.71 34.83
C GLU A 155 12.99 10.15 35.28
N LEU A 156 12.02 10.81 34.65
CA LEU A 156 11.55 12.13 35.06
C LEU A 156 10.96 12.10 36.48
N ALA A 157 10.10 11.13 36.79
CA ALA A 157 9.51 10.99 38.11
C ALA A 157 10.57 10.75 39.20
N LYS A 158 11.56 9.91 38.91
CA LYS A 158 12.70 9.65 39.80
C LYS A 158 13.51 10.91 40.06
N ALA A 159 13.87 11.66 39.01
CA ALA A 159 14.62 12.90 39.14
C ALA A 159 13.86 13.97 39.95
N LEU A 160 12.55 14.09 39.76
CA LEU A 160 11.70 15.04 40.51
C LEU A 160 11.56 14.64 41.98
N ARG A 161 11.48 13.33 42.27
CA ARG A 161 11.46 12.80 43.63
C ARG A 161 12.78 13.09 44.34
N ASP A 162 13.91 12.81 43.69
CA ASP A 162 15.25 12.98 44.27
C ASP A 162 15.58 14.45 44.53
N GLN A 163 14.98 15.39 43.78
CA GLN A 163 15.07 16.82 44.07
C GLN A 163 14.33 17.26 45.34
N GLY A 164 13.34 16.48 45.82
CA GLY A 164 12.64 16.70 47.08
C GLY A 164 11.81 17.98 47.19
N LYS A 165 11.53 18.65 46.07
CA LYS A 165 10.81 19.95 46.03
C LYS A 165 9.31 19.83 45.76
N LEU A 166 8.84 18.67 45.30
CA LEU A 166 7.47 18.42 44.88
C LEU A 166 6.90 17.25 45.69
N THR A 167 5.60 17.30 45.96
CA THR A 167 4.86 16.20 46.56
C THR A 167 4.66 15.05 45.57
N LEU A 168 4.42 13.83 46.07
CA LEU A 168 4.21 12.66 45.21
C LEU A 168 2.97 12.82 44.30
N GLU A 169 1.95 13.55 44.75
CA GLU A 169 0.74 13.85 43.96
C GLU A 169 1.04 14.83 42.80
N GLU A 170 1.91 15.82 43.02
CA GLU A 170 2.35 16.75 41.98
C GLU A 170 3.22 16.05 40.93
N ILE A 171 4.05 15.08 41.34
CA ILE A 171 4.88 14.29 40.43
C ILE A 171 4.00 13.32 39.61
N ALA A 172 2.97 12.72 40.23
CA ALA A 172 2.00 11.85 39.56
C ALA A 172 1.23 12.58 38.44
N SER A 173 0.80 13.82 38.72
CA SER A 173 0.15 14.71 37.76
C SER A 173 0.98 14.95 36.49
N VAL A 174 2.30 15.09 36.61
CA VAL A 174 3.20 15.45 35.49
C VAL A 174 3.75 14.24 34.76
N SER A 175 4.07 13.16 35.48
CA SER A 175 4.66 11.93 34.90
C SER A 175 3.61 10.94 34.37
N GLY A 176 2.35 11.08 34.78
CA GLY A 176 1.28 10.14 34.47
C GLY A 176 1.43 8.77 35.14
N LEU A 177 2.31 8.66 36.14
CA LEU A 177 2.49 7.48 36.99
C LEU A 177 1.69 7.65 38.28
N THR A 178 1.34 6.54 38.92
CA THR A 178 0.66 6.56 40.22
C THR A 178 1.63 6.94 41.36
N PRO A 179 1.15 7.55 42.46
CA PRO A 179 2.00 7.84 43.62
C PRO A 179 2.72 6.59 44.18
N GLU A 180 2.07 5.41 44.12
CA GLU A 180 2.66 4.14 44.53
C GLU A 180 3.82 3.71 43.62
N GLU A 181 3.68 3.87 42.31
CA GLU A 181 4.77 3.61 41.35
C GLU A 181 5.95 4.55 41.55
N ILE A 182 5.70 5.84 41.84
CA ILE A 182 6.75 6.83 42.08
C ILE A 182 7.52 6.53 43.38
N GLN A 183 6.83 6.05 44.40
CA GLN A 183 7.45 5.68 45.67
C GLN A 183 8.30 4.39 45.56
N ALA A 184 8.01 3.54 44.57
CA ALA A 184 8.74 2.30 44.30
C ALA A 184 9.94 2.44 43.33
N LEU A 185 10.10 3.57 42.63
CA LEU A 185 11.21 3.86 41.69
C LEU A 185 12.55 4.15 42.37
#